data_AF-A0A6G6ZZG1-F1
#
_entry.id   AF-A0A6G6ZZG1-F1
#
_cell.length_a   1.000
_cell.length_b   1.000
_cell.length_c   1.000
_cell.angle_alpha   90.00
_cell.angle_beta   90.00
_cell.angle_gamma   90.00
#
_symmetry.space_group_name_H-M   'P 1'
#
loop_
_entity.id
_entity.type
_entity.pdbx_description
1 polymer ?
#
loop_
_entity_poly.entity_id
_entity_poly.type
_entity_poly.pdbx_seq_one_letter_code
_entity_poly.pdbx_strand_id
1 'polypeptide(L)'
;MSRRLLCAALFAAGFGLAAHAEEPLPSVEQVMSEHKEKINNQIETINYNRKRVVGANMGLDSQQAETFWPIYALYRNEMDGLNRETFQLLFEYGRAYGSGVVTNEDASKIIKMYKALQIKRQILLNRYIDEVSEKMSAVTAMRFLQIEEQLDAVEMLETGKRIPLVGAALNRL
;
A
#
# COMPACT_ATOMS: atom_id res chain seq x y z
N MET A 1 -36.94 -57.22 -27.10
CA MET A 1 -35.91 -58.26 -26.90
C MET A 1 -34.60 -57.54 -26.64
N SER A 2 -33.81 -57.71 -25.57
CA SER A 2 -33.60 -58.81 -24.63
C SER A 2 -33.10 -58.24 -23.28
N ARG A 3 -33.36 -58.97 -22.20
CA ARG A 3 -33.00 -58.72 -20.79
C ARG A 3 -31.49 -58.62 -20.52
N ARG A 4 -31.13 -57.87 -19.46
CA ARG A 4 -30.04 -58.04 -18.44
C ARG A 4 -29.87 -56.68 -17.75
N LEU A 5 -29.73 -56.45 -16.45
CA LEU A 5 -29.62 -57.23 -15.20
C LEU A 5 -29.98 -56.23 -14.07
N LEU A 6 -30.69 -56.70 -13.03
CA LEU A 6 -30.82 -55.96 -11.77
C LEU A 6 -29.46 -55.93 -11.06
N CYS A 7 -29.07 -54.76 -10.56
CA CYS A 7 -28.37 -54.62 -9.29
C CYS A 7 -28.89 -53.34 -8.63
N ALA A 8 -29.79 -53.53 -7.67
CA ALA A 8 -30.13 -52.51 -6.70
C ALA A 8 -28.93 -52.33 -5.76
N ALA A 9 -28.41 -51.11 -5.66
CA ALA A 9 -27.58 -50.68 -4.54
C ALA A 9 -28.28 -49.50 -3.88
N LEU A 10 -28.86 -49.79 -2.72
CA LEU A 10 -29.30 -48.79 -1.73
C LEU A 10 -28.11 -47.88 -1.40
N PHE A 11 -28.12 -46.64 -1.88
CA PHE A 11 -27.31 -45.60 -1.26
C PHE A 11 -28.09 -45.06 -0.07
N ALA A 12 -27.80 -45.66 1.09
CA ALA A 12 -28.11 -45.09 2.38
C ALA A 12 -27.50 -43.68 2.46
N ALA A 13 -28.31 -42.75 2.96
CA ALA A 13 -27.91 -41.40 3.30
C ALA A 13 -26.68 -41.41 4.21
N GLY A 14 -25.53 -41.07 3.66
CA GLY A 14 -24.36 -40.63 4.41
C GLY A 14 -24.10 -39.17 4.07
N PHE A 15 -24.60 -38.26 4.89
CA PHE A 15 -24.10 -36.88 4.94
C PHE A 15 -22.64 -36.96 5.40
N GLY A 16 -21.72 -37.20 4.46
CA GLY A 16 -20.32 -36.91 4.68
C GLY A 16 -20.17 -35.40 4.74
N LEU A 17 -20.01 -34.86 5.95
CA LEU A 17 -19.31 -33.59 6.13
C LEU A 17 -17.91 -33.79 5.56
N ALA A 18 -17.76 -33.51 4.26
CA ALA A 18 -16.46 -33.14 3.74
C ALA A 18 -16.12 -31.84 4.46
N ALA A 19 -15.23 -31.93 5.45
CA ALA A 19 -14.54 -30.75 5.95
C ALA A 19 -13.91 -30.09 4.72
N HIS A 20 -14.52 -29.00 4.24
CA HIS A 20 -13.82 -28.09 3.36
C HIS A 20 -12.63 -27.60 4.19
N ALA A 21 -11.46 -28.18 3.95
CA ALA A 21 -10.22 -27.65 4.46
C ALA A 21 -10.13 -26.24 3.88
N GLU A 22 -10.36 -25.24 4.74
CA GLU A 22 -10.22 -23.84 4.37
C GLU A 22 -8.77 -23.67 3.90
N GLU A 23 -8.58 -23.38 2.62
CA GLU A 23 -7.22 -23.20 2.09
C GLU A 23 -6.55 -22.07 2.87
N PRO A 24 -5.32 -22.26 3.38
CA PRO A 24 -4.65 -21.24 4.16
C PRO A 24 -4.51 -19.97 3.31
N LEU A 25 -4.82 -18.81 3.91
CA LEU A 25 -4.69 -17.53 3.24
C LEU A 25 -3.27 -17.37 2.62
N PRO A 26 -3.15 -16.81 1.41
CA PRO A 26 -1.87 -16.66 0.74
C PRO A 26 -0.91 -15.81 1.57
N SER A 27 0.39 -16.08 1.45
CA SER A 27 1.41 -15.27 2.11
C SER A 27 1.46 -13.87 1.49
N VAL A 28 1.90 -12.87 2.27
CA VAL A 28 2.04 -11.50 1.74
C VAL A 28 3.04 -11.46 0.57
N GLU A 29 4.06 -12.33 0.58
CA GLU A 29 5.01 -12.43 -0.53
C GLU A 29 4.35 -12.96 -1.82
N GLN A 30 3.49 -13.98 -1.70
CA GLN A 30 2.70 -14.47 -2.83
C GLN A 30 1.77 -13.38 -3.38
N VAL A 31 1.02 -12.71 -2.51
CA VAL A 31 0.10 -11.63 -2.91
C VAL A 31 0.85 -10.48 -3.60
N MET A 32 2.01 -10.07 -3.05
CA MET A 32 2.86 -9.03 -3.64
C MET A 32 3.39 -9.44 -5.03
N SER A 33 3.79 -10.71 -5.19
CA SER A 33 4.29 -11.25 -6.46
C SER A 33 3.19 -11.28 -7.51
N GLU A 34 2.02 -11.83 -7.16
CA GLU A 34 0.84 -11.90 -8.03
C GLU A 34 0.36 -10.53 -8.50
N HIS A 35 0.42 -9.52 -7.63
CA HIS A 35 -0.06 -8.17 -7.92
C HIS A 35 1.04 -7.19 -8.34
N LYS A 36 2.27 -7.66 -8.60
CA LYS A 36 3.46 -6.81 -8.84
C LYS A 36 3.23 -5.74 -9.90
N GLU A 37 2.65 -6.10 -11.05
CA GLU A 37 2.39 -5.15 -12.13
C GLU A 37 1.39 -4.08 -11.71
N LYS A 38 0.29 -4.48 -11.06
CA LYS A 38 -0.73 -3.56 -10.55
C LYS A 38 -0.15 -2.58 -9.53
N ILE A 39 0.70 -3.06 -8.63
CA ILE A 39 1.40 -2.22 -7.64
C ILE A 39 2.29 -1.20 -8.34
N ASN A 40 3.08 -1.64 -9.33
CA ASN A 40 3.95 -0.73 -10.08
C ASN A 40 3.13 0.34 -10.84
N ASN A 41 2.07 -0.04 -11.52
CA ASN A 41 1.18 0.89 -12.23
C ASN A 41 0.54 1.91 -11.28
N GLN A 42 0.20 1.50 -10.06
CA GLN A 42 -0.32 2.40 -9.03
C GLN A 42 0.75 3.40 -8.56
N ILE A 43 1.98 2.94 -8.32
CA ILE A 43 3.11 3.80 -7.94
C ILE A 43 3.41 4.82 -9.05
N GLU A 44 3.42 4.38 -10.31
CA GLU A 44 3.61 5.27 -11.46
C GLU A 44 2.49 6.31 -11.55
N THR A 45 1.24 5.91 -11.32
CA THR A 45 0.10 6.83 -11.29
C THR A 45 0.23 7.87 -10.18
N ILE A 46 0.65 7.45 -8.98
CA ILE A 46 0.92 8.35 -7.86
C ILE A 46 2.00 9.36 -8.24
N ASN A 47 3.14 8.89 -8.77
CA ASN A 47 4.25 9.75 -9.16
C ASN A 47 3.88 10.72 -10.27
N TYR A 48 3.12 10.26 -11.28
CA TYR A 48 2.62 11.11 -12.36
C TYR A 48 1.72 12.23 -11.82
N ASN A 49 0.73 11.90 -10.98
CA ASN A 49 -0.18 12.89 -10.40
C ASN A 49 0.54 13.88 -9.50
N ARG A 50 1.45 13.41 -8.64
CA ARG A 50 2.25 14.26 -7.77
C ARG A 50 3.14 15.20 -8.56
N LYS A 51 3.88 14.70 -9.55
CA LYS A 51 4.74 15.53 -10.41
C LYS A 51 3.97 16.67 -11.06
N ARG A 52 2.72 16.45 -11.49
CA ARG A 52 1.86 17.51 -12.03
C ARG A 52 1.53 18.58 -11.00
N VAL A 53 1.16 18.18 -9.78
CA VAL A 53 0.85 19.13 -8.69
C VAL A 53 2.10 19.91 -8.29
N VAL A 54 3.24 19.24 -8.12
CA VAL A 54 4.52 19.90 -7.82
C VAL A 54 4.89 20.89 -8.92
N GLY A 55 4.83 20.47 -10.20
CA GLY A 55 5.15 21.35 -11.32
C GLY A 55 4.25 22.58 -11.41
N ALA A 56 2.96 22.44 -11.09
CA ALA A 56 2.01 23.56 -11.09
C ALA A 56 2.18 24.52 -9.91
N ASN A 57 2.77 24.08 -8.79
CA ASN A 57 2.74 24.83 -7.52
C ASN A 57 4.11 25.26 -6.99
N MET A 58 5.22 24.71 -7.49
CA MET A 58 6.56 25.09 -7.03
C MET A 58 6.95 26.51 -7.46
N GLY A 59 6.42 27.02 -8.57
CA GLY A 59 6.68 28.38 -9.04
C GLY A 59 8.14 28.63 -9.43
N LEU A 60 8.80 27.61 -10.00
CA LEU A 60 10.21 27.67 -10.38
C LEU A 60 10.40 28.42 -11.69
N ASP A 61 11.45 29.24 -11.78
CA ASP A 61 11.98 29.68 -13.06
C ASP A 61 12.76 28.57 -13.78
N SER A 62 13.20 28.82 -15.02
CA SER A 62 13.91 27.83 -15.84
C SER A 62 15.19 27.31 -15.17
N GLN A 63 15.97 28.18 -14.54
CA GLN A 63 17.24 27.80 -13.89
C GLN A 63 16.98 26.98 -12.62
N GLN A 64 16.01 27.39 -11.82
CA GLN A 64 15.58 26.66 -10.64
C GLN A 64 15.03 25.27 -11.00
N ALA A 65 14.26 25.18 -12.08
CA ALA A 65 13.71 23.92 -12.57
C ALA A 65 14.81 22.92 -12.98
N GLU A 66 15.87 23.39 -13.67
CA GLU A 66 17.02 22.56 -14.05
C GLU A 66 17.70 21.91 -12.83
N THR A 67 17.78 22.62 -11.71
CA THR A 67 18.34 22.10 -10.45
C THR A 67 17.35 21.22 -9.69
N PHE A 68 16.08 21.62 -9.61
CA PHE A 68 15.07 20.96 -8.77
C PHE A 68 14.65 19.59 -9.30
N TRP A 69 14.37 19.47 -10.60
CA TRP A 69 13.78 18.26 -11.16
C TRP A 69 14.65 16.99 -11.00
N PRO A 70 15.99 17.05 -11.16
CA PRO A 70 16.85 15.91 -10.84
C PRO A 70 16.75 15.46 -9.37
N ILE A 71 16.75 16.42 -8.43
CA ILE A 71 16.61 16.13 -6.99
C ILE A 71 15.26 15.46 -6.72
N TYR A 72 14.19 16.04 -7.29
CA TYR A 72 12.84 15.49 -7.14
C TYR A 72 12.70 14.08 -7.73
N ALA A 73 13.33 13.82 -8.89
CA ALA A 73 13.30 12.50 -9.51
C ALA A 73 13.98 11.43 -8.63
N LEU A 74 15.12 11.76 -8.00
CA LEU A 74 15.80 10.88 -7.06
C LEU A 74 14.94 10.61 -5.82
N TYR A 75 14.36 11.66 -5.24
CA TYR A 75 13.42 11.56 -4.13
C TYR A 75 12.26 10.61 -4.43
N ARG A 76 11.60 10.78 -5.58
CA ARG A 76 10.46 9.93 -5.97
C ARG A 76 10.89 8.48 -6.22
N ASN A 77 12.03 8.26 -6.87
CA ASN A 77 12.56 6.92 -7.08
C ASN A 77 12.85 6.19 -5.76
N GLU A 78 13.41 6.87 -4.76
CA GLU A 78 13.59 6.27 -3.43
C GLU A 78 12.25 6.05 -2.71
N MET A 79 11.30 6.98 -2.86
CA MET A 79 9.95 6.84 -2.29
C MET A 79 9.20 5.63 -2.84
N ASP A 80 9.47 5.19 -4.07
CA ASP A 80 8.87 3.99 -4.65
C ASP A 80 9.17 2.72 -3.86
N GLY A 81 10.37 2.64 -3.26
CA GLY A 81 10.70 1.56 -2.33
C GLY A 81 9.78 1.57 -1.11
N LEU A 82 9.57 2.74 -0.51
CA LEU A 82 8.69 2.90 0.65
C LEU A 82 7.20 2.70 0.29
N ASN A 83 6.80 3.05 -0.94
CA ASN A 83 5.45 2.75 -1.44
C ASN A 83 5.23 1.24 -1.56
N ARG A 84 6.21 0.47 -2.04
CA ARG A 84 6.13 -1.01 -2.03
C ARG A 84 6.05 -1.58 -0.61
N GLU A 85 6.82 -1.05 0.35
CA GLU A 85 6.69 -1.43 1.76
C GLU A 85 5.30 -1.06 2.34
N THR A 86 4.68 0.01 1.84
CA THR A 86 3.31 0.41 2.21
C THR A 86 2.29 -0.61 1.71
N PHE A 87 2.39 -1.07 0.46
CA PHE A 87 1.54 -2.16 -0.04
C PHE A 87 1.72 -3.44 0.78
N GLN A 88 2.96 -3.77 1.15
CA GLN A 88 3.23 -4.92 2.01
C GLN A 88 2.53 -4.78 3.36
N LEU A 89 2.58 -3.62 4.00
CA LEU A 89 1.86 -3.32 5.24
C LEU A 89 0.34 -3.46 5.06
N LEU A 90 -0.21 -2.96 3.95
CA LEU A 90 -1.65 -3.05 3.66
C LEU A 90 -2.11 -4.49 3.44
N PHE A 91 -1.32 -5.32 2.75
CA PHE A 91 -1.63 -6.75 2.58
C PHE A 91 -1.46 -7.53 3.87
N GLU A 92 -0.47 -7.19 4.70
CA GLU A 92 -0.33 -7.77 6.04
C GLU A 92 -1.57 -7.49 6.89
N TYR A 93 -2.05 -6.23 6.88
CA TYR A 93 -3.29 -5.86 7.53
C TYR A 93 -4.52 -6.57 6.93
N GLY A 94 -4.63 -6.58 5.61
CA GLY A 94 -5.74 -7.22 4.90
C GLY A 94 -5.85 -8.72 5.18
N ARG A 95 -4.71 -9.42 5.27
CA ARG A 95 -4.66 -10.84 5.65
C ARG A 95 -5.09 -11.05 7.11
N ALA A 96 -4.54 -10.27 8.04
CA ALA A 96 -4.90 -10.37 9.46
C ALA A 96 -6.37 -10.02 9.72
N TYR A 97 -6.93 -9.06 8.97
CA TYR A 97 -8.35 -8.73 9.04
C TYR A 97 -9.22 -9.82 8.40
N GLY A 98 -8.78 -10.36 7.26
CA GLY A 98 -9.49 -11.41 6.51
C GLY A 98 -9.54 -12.78 7.20
N SER A 99 -8.68 -13.04 8.20
CA SER A 99 -8.73 -14.27 9.02
C SER A 99 -9.90 -14.30 10.01
N GLY A 100 -10.66 -13.20 10.12
CA GLY A 100 -11.82 -13.08 11.01
C GLY A 100 -11.50 -12.51 12.40
N VAL A 101 -10.27 -12.61 12.87
CA VAL A 101 -9.80 -11.98 14.12
C VAL A 101 -8.37 -11.52 13.96
N VAL A 102 -8.14 -10.21 14.17
CA VAL A 102 -6.78 -9.66 14.28
C VAL A 102 -6.23 -9.98 15.67
N THR A 103 -5.17 -10.77 15.74
CA THR A 103 -4.54 -11.16 17.02
C THR A 103 -3.64 -10.06 17.58
N ASN A 104 -3.22 -10.19 18.84
CA ASN A 104 -2.25 -9.28 19.45
C ASN A 104 -0.88 -9.35 18.75
N GLU A 105 -0.50 -10.53 18.29
CA GLU A 105 0.71 -10.79 17.53
C GLU A 105 0.66 -10.07 16.16
N ASP A 106 -0.45 -10.20 15.44
CA ASP A 106 -0.68 -9.49 14.17
C ASP A 106 -0.63 -7.97 14.37
N ALA A 107 -1.38 -7.46 15.37
CA ALA A 107 -1.42 -6.05 15.69
C ALA A 107 -0.02 -5.51 16.03
N SER A 108 0.74 -6.24 16.87
CA SER A 108 2.11 -5.84 17.25
C SER A 108 3.05 -5.79 16.03
N LYS A 109 2.95 -6.76 15.12
CA LYS A 109 3.72 -6.79 13.88
C LYS A 109 3.38 -5.60 12.97
N ILE A 110 2.09 -5.36 12.74
CA ILE A 110 1.60 -4.27 11.87
C ILE A 110 1.99 -2.91 12.45
N ILE A 111 1.84 -2.70 13.76
CA ILE A 111 2.28 -1.47 14.44
C ILE A 111 3.78 -1.25 14.26
N LYS A 112 4.60 -2.29 14.40
CA LYS A 112 6.06 -2.21 14.21
C LYS A 112 6.40 -1.81 12.77
N MET A 113 5.78 -2.45 11.78
CA MET A 113 5.97 -2.15 10.36
C MET A 113 5.56 -0.72 10.03
N TYR A 114 4.38 -0.28 10.50
CA TYR A 114 3.89 1.08 10.32
C TYR A 114 4.87 2.12 10.90
N LYS A 115 5.29 1.95 12.16
CA LYS A 115 6.24 2.88 12.81
C LYS A 115 7.56 2.97 12.04
N ALA A 116 8.11 1.83 11.63
CA ALA A 116 9.36 1.81 10.86
C ALA A 116 9.21 2.54 9.52
N LEU A 117 8.10 2.32 8.81
CA LEU A 117 7.81 2.97 7.54
C LEU A 117 7.64 4.50 7.69
N GLN A 118 6.93 4.96 8.72
CA GLN A 118 6.77 6.40 8.99
C GLN A 118 8.12 7.07 9.25
N ILE A 119 8.99 6.45 10.05
CA ILE A 119 10.34 6.95 10.31
C ILE A 119 11.15 7.04 9.01
N LYS A 120 11.15 5.97 8.19
CA LYS A 120 11.87 5.96 6.90
C LYS A 120 11.38 7.08 5.97
N ARG A 121 10.06 7.29 5.88
CA ARG A 121 9.46 8.35 5.05
C ARG A 121 9.90 9.73 5.51
N GLN A 122 9.86 10.00 6.82
CA GLN A 122 10.28 11.29 7.34
C GLN A 122 11.78 11.54 7.14
N ILE A 123 12.63 10.54 7.39
CA ILE A 123 14.08 10.64 7.15
C ILE A 123 14.34 10.96 5.67
N LEU A 124 13.65 10.28 4.77
CA LEU A 124 13.79 10.49 3.32
C LEU A 124 13.37 11.91 2.94
N LEU A 125 12.19 12.36 3.36
CA LEU A 125 11.68 13.70 3.07
C LEU A 125 12.61 14.78 3.61
N ASN A 126 13.04 14.67 4.88
CA ASN A 126 13.96 15.64 5.49
C ASN A 126 15.27 15.76 4.72
N ARG A 127 15.86 14.63 4.32
CA ARG A 127 17.12 14.64 3.54
C ARG A 127 16.97 15.42 2.23
N TYR A 128 15.86 15.25 1.52
CA TYR A 128 15.63 15.95 0.27
C TYR A 128 15.20 17.41 0.45
N ILE A 129 14.56 17.75 1.57
CA ILE A 129 14.34 19.16 1.95
C ILE A 129 15.68 19.85 2.20
N ASP A 130 16.59 19.21 2.94
CA ASP A 130 17.93 19.73 3.21
C ASP A 130 18.71 19.91 1.91
N GLU A 131 18.66 18.94 1.00
CA GLU A 131 19.33 19.02 -0.31
C GLU A 131 18.77 20.16 -1.18
N VAL A 132 17.44 20.36 -1.22
CA VAL A 132 16.83 21.50 -1.93
C VAL A 132 17.22 22.82 -1.28
N SER A 133 17.30 22.87 0.06
CA SER A 133 17.69 24.07 0.80
C SER A 133 19.13 24.48 0.48
N GLU A 134 20.05 23.50 0.46
CA GLU A 134 21.47 23.70 0.17
C GLU A 134 21.71 24.11 -1.29
N LYS A 135 21.08 23.43 -2.25
CA LYS A 135 21.32 23.65 -3.68
C LYS A 135 20.52 24.80 -4.27
N MET A 136 19.49 25.26 -3.57
CA MET A 136 18.59 26.32 -4.06
C MET A 136 18.39 27.40 -3.01
N SER A 137 17.37 27.25 -2.15
CA SER A 137 17.08 28.18 -1.07
C SER A 137 16.16 27.54 -0.04
N ALA A 138 16.22 28.05 1.19
CA ALA A 138 15.29 27.65 2.26
C ALA A 138 13.81 27.92 1.90
N VAL A 139 13.53 28.98 1.11
CA VAL A 139 12.17 29.28 0.64
C VAL A 139 11.67 28.21 -0.33
N THR A 140 12.51 27.79 -1.27
CA THR A 140 12.18 26.70 -2.20
C THR A 140 11.98 25.38 -1.46
N ALA A 141 12.84 25.07 -0.49
CA ALA A 141 12.74 23.87 0.33
C ALA A 141 11.45 23.85 1.16
N MET A 142 11.07 24.99 1.76
CA MET A 142 9.80 25.13 2.49
C MET A 142 8.60 24.92 1.56
N ARG A 143 8.64 25.46 0.34
CA ARG A 143 7.56 25.26 -0.66
C ARG A 143 7.43 23.79 -1.05
N PHE A 144 8.56 23.11 -1.26
CA PHE A 144 8.60 21.67 -1.53
C PHE A 144 8.00 20.86 -0.39
N LEU A 145 8.42 21.12 0.86
CA LEU A 145 7.86 20.48 2.07
C LEU A 145 6.35 20.66 2.14
N GLN A 146 5.85 21.89 2.01
CA GLN A 146 4.42 22.17 2.09
C GLN A 146 3.60 21.38 1.06
N ILE A 147 4.11 21.25 -0.18
CA ILE A 147 3.42 20.55 -1.25
C ILE A 147 3.42 19.03 -0.99
N GLU A 148 4.55 18.44 -0.63
CA GLU A 148 4.61 16.99 -0.37
C GLU A 148 3.77 16.59 0.85
N GLU A 149 3.79 17.37 1.94
CA GLU A 149 2.95 17.10 3.12
C GLU A 149 1.45 17.17 2.79
N GLN A 150 1.04 18.14 1.96
CA GLN A 150 -0.36 18.22 1.51
C GLN A 150 -0.76 17.01 0.66
N LEU A 151 0.12 16.58 -0.24
CA LEU A 151 -0.12 15.39 -1.08
C LEU A 151 -0.16 14.11 -0.23
N ASP A 152 0.74 13.96 0.74
CA ASP A 152 0.77 12.84 1.69
C ASP A 152 -0.51 12.80 2.55
N ALA A 153 -0.98 13.95 3.04
CA ALA A 153 -2.21 14.05 3.81
C ALA A 153 -3.45 13.61 3.00
N VAL A 154 -3.55 14.03 1.73
CA VAL A 154 -4.64 13.60 0.83
C VAL A 154 -4.59 12.09 0.60
N GLU A 155 -3.42 11.54 0.31
CA GLU A 155 -3.24 10.11 0.08
C GLU A 155 -3.57 9.27 1.34
N MET A 156 -3.17 9.76 2.51
CA MET A 156 -3.48 9.14 3.80
C MET A 156 -4.98 9.10 4.07
N LEU A 157 -5.70 10.19 3.79
CA LEU A 157 -7.16 10.22 3.95
C LEU A 157 -7.87 9.27 2.97
N GLU A 158 -7.48 9.28 1.70
CA GLU A 158 -8.08 8.41 0.69
C GLU A 158 -7.83 6.92 0.95
N THR A 159 -6.64 6.61 1.45
CA THR A 159 -6.29 5.25 1.88
C THR A 159 -7.03 4.86 3.16
N GLY A 160 -7.04 5.74 4.17
CA GLY A 160 -7.67 5.51 5.46
C GLY A 160 -9.17 5.20 5.37
N LYS A 161 -9.89 5.86 4.45
CA LYS A 161 -11.32 5.59 4.17
C LYS A 161 -11.61 4.15 3.75
N ARG A 162 -10.61 3.43 3.24
CA ARG A 162 -10.74 2.06 2.70
C ARG A 162 -10.27 1.00 3.69
N ILE A 163 -9.59 1.39 4.76
CA ILE A 163 -9.04 0.48 5.76
C ILE A 163 -10.03 0.38 6.92
N PRO A 164 -10.63 -0.80 7.17
CA PRO A 164 -11.52 -0.97 8.32
C PRO A 164 -10.74 -0.89 9.63
N LEU A 165 -11.38 -0.45 10.72
CA LEU A 165 -10.76 -0.47 12.05
C LEU A 165 -10.81 -1.88 12.66
N VAL A 166 -9.78 -2.24 13.43
CA VAL A 166 -9.77 -3.49 14.21
C VAL A 166 -10.90 -3.46 15.24
N GLY A 167 -11.66 -4.55 15.33
CA GLY A 167 -12.71 -4.73 16.34
C GLY A 167 -13.98 -3.90 16.15
N ALA A 168 -14.09 -3.08 15.10
CA ALA A 168 -15.30 -2.31 14.81
C ALA A 168 -16.22 -3.03 13.81
N ALA A 169 -17.49 -3.18 14.15
CA ALA A 169 -18.55 -3.37 13.16
C ALA A 169 -18.76 -2.02 12.45
N LEU A 170 -18.39 -1.93 11.16
CA LEU A 170 -18.59 -0.85 10.18
C LEU A 170 -19.26 0.44 10.70
N ASN A 171 -18.56 1.24 11.50
CA ASN A 171 -18.84 2.67 11.63
C ASN A 171 -17.70 3.39 10.93
N ARG A 172 -17.94 3.76 9.67
CA ARG A 172 -17.01 4.58 8.89
C ARG A 172 -17.06 6.01 9.42
N LEU A 173 -15.88 6.62 9.60
CA LEU A 173 -15.73 8.06 9.80
C LEU A 173 -16.12 8.83 8.53
#